data_AF-A0A800J5K2-F1
#
_entry.id   AF-A0A800J5K2-F1
#
_cell.length_a   1.000
_cell.length_b   1.000
_cell.length_c   1.000
_cell.angle_alpha   90.00
_cell.angle_beta   90.00
_cell.angle_gamma   90.00
#
_symmetry.space_group_name_H-M   'P 1'
#
loop_
_entity.id
_entity.type
_entity.pdbx_description
1 polymer ?
#
loop_
_entity_poly.entity_id
_entity_poly.type
_entity_poly.pdbx_seq_one_letter_code
_entity_poly.pdbx_strand_id
1 'polypeptide(L)' 'MLKETLARDLKDAMRARDTVRLGAIRMLQSAITQEEKKGGAALSPDDLVAVLQRQAKQ' A
#
# COMPACT_ATOMS: atom_id res chain seq x y z
N MET A 1 12.49 -1.82 0.32
CA MET A 1 11.37 -2.41 1.10
C MET A 1 10.04 -2.25 0.35
N LEU A 2 8.98 -3.05 0.61
CA LEU A 2 7.70 -2.98 -0.13
C LEU A 2 7.02 -1.60 -0.03
N LYS A 3 7.03 -0.98 1.15
CA LYS A 3 6.53 0.39 1.36
C LYS A 3 7.26 1.45 0.53
N GLU A 4 8.57 1.28 0.38
CA GLU A 4 9.41 2.15 -0.44
C GLU A 4 9.07 1.99 -1.94
N THR A 5 8.76 0.76 -2.37
CA THR A 5 8.28 0.49 -3.73
C THR A 5 6.94 1.18 -3.98
N LEU A 6 5.98 1.08 -3.04
CA LEU A 6 4.71 1.79 -3.13
C LEU A 6 4.89 3.32 -3.17
N ALA A 7 5.84 3.86 -2.41
CA ALA A 7 6.14 5.29 -2.42
C ALA A 7 6.74 5.76 -3.75
N ARG A 8 7.61 4.95 -4.38
CA ARG A 8 8.14 5.23 -5.72
C ARG A 8 7.03 5.17 -6.77
N ASP A 9 6.26 4.09 -6.76
CA ASP A 9 5.17 3.86 -7.70
C ASP A 9 4.07 4.94 -7.58
N LEU A 10 3.82 5.46 -6.38
CA LEU A 10 2.91 6.59 -6.17
C LEU A 10 3.40 7.82 -6.94
N LYS A 11 4.69 8.17 -6.83
CA LYS A 11 5.28 9.31 -7.55
C LYS A 11 5.22 9.09 -9.06
N ASP A 12 5.46 7.87 -9.51
CA ASP A 12 5.42 7.54 -10.93
C ASP A 12 3.99 7.61 -11.49
N ALA A 13 2.99 7.10 -10.76
CA ALA A 13 1.57 7.24 -11.11
C ALA A 13 1.13 8.71 -11.15
N MET A 14 1.60 9.54 -10.21
CA MET A 14 1.34 10.98 -10.21
C MET A 14 1.92 11.68 -11.45
N ARG A 15 3.17 11.34 -11.84
CA ARG A 15 3.82 11.90 -13.03
C ARG A 15 3.14 11.46 -14.31
N ALA A 16 2.76 10.19 -14.40
CA ALA A 16 2.05 9.61 -15.53
C ALA A 16 0.59 10.06 -15.63
N ARG A 17 0.06 10.74 -14.60
CA ARG A 17 -1.37 11.10 -14.46
C ARG A 17 -2.30 9.88 -14.56
N ASP A 18 -1.81 8.72 -14.16
CA ASP A 18 -2.57 7.47 -14.12
C ASP A 18 -3.43 7.47 -12.85
N THR A 19 -4.67 7.93 -12.99
CA THR A 19 -5.60 8.11 -11.87
C THR A 19 -6.05 6.78 -11.28
N VAL A 20 -6.15 5.73 -12.09
CA VAL A 20 -6.53 4.38 -11.65
C VAL A 20 -5.43 3.79 -10.77
N ARG A 21 -4.19 3.78 -11.27
CA ARG A 21 -3.04 3.28 -10.51
C ARG A 21 -2.80 4.12 -9.25
N LEU A 22 -2.95 5.44 -9.34
CA LEU A 22 -2.83 6.35 -8.20
C LEU A 22 -3.85 6.05 -7.10
N GLY A 23 -5.11 5.81 -7.47
CA GLY A 23 -6.17 5.43 -6.54
C GLY A 23 -5.85 4.12 -5.81
N ALA A 24 -5.49 3.08 -6.57
CA ALA A 24 -5.14 1.78 -6.03
C ALA A 24 -3.96 1.86 -5.03
N ILE A 25 -2.88 2.56 -5.38
CA ILE A 25 -1.71 2.70 -4.50
C ILE A 25 -2.07 3.41 -3.19
N ARG A 26 -2.87 4.48 -3.25
CA ARG A 26 -3.32 5.21 -2.05
C ARG A 26 -4.18 4.35 -1.13
N MET A 27 -5.07 3.54 -1.71
CA MET A 27 -5.87 2.58 -0.96
C MET A 27 -4.99 1.57 -0.22
N LEU A 28 -4.00 0.98 -0.92
CA LEU A 28 -3.06 0.03 -0.32
C LEU A 28 -2.25 0.67 0.83
N GLN A 29 -1.74 1.90 0.64
CA GLN A 29 -1.02 2.63 1.69
C GLN A 29 -1.90 2.89 2.92
N SER A 30 -3.18 3.20 2.70
CA SER A 30 -4.14 3.44 3.78
C SER A 30 -4.44 2.16 4.55
N ALA A 31 -4.65 1.04 3.85
CA ALA A 31 -4.86 -0.27 4.47
C ALA A 31 -3.66 -0.70 5.32
N ILE A 32 -2.43 -0.53 4.82
CA ILE A 32 -1.21 -0.82 5.58
C ILE A 32 -1.15 0.04 6.85
N THR A 33 -1.39 1.35 6.72
CA THR A 33 -1.37 2.28 7.87
C THR A 33 -2.43 1.92 8.91
N GLN A 34 -3.61 1.48 8.46
CA GLN A 34 -4.68 1.04 9.36
C GLN A 34 -4.27 -0.19 10.16
N GLU A 35 -3.66 -1.18 9.51
CA GLU A 35 -3.20 -2.41 10.17
C GLU A 35 -2.05 -2.15 11.15
N GLU A 36 -1.12 -1.24 10.83
CA GLU A 36 -0.09 -0.81 11.79
C GLU A 36 -0.68 -0.15 13.03
N LYS A 37 -1.70 0.69 12.84
CA LYS A 37 -2.42 1.31 13.97
C LYS A 37 -3.15 0.28 14.82
N LYS A 38 -3.74 -0.75 14.21
CA LYS A 38 -4.42 -1.85 14.92
C LYS A 38 -3.43 -2.70 15.71
N GLY A 39 -2.28 -3.02 15.12
CA GLY A 39 -1.24 -3.85 15.74
C GLY A 39 -0.35 -3.09 16.74
N GLY A 40 -0.38 -1.76 16.72
CA GLY A 40 0.47 -0.91 17.57
C GLY A 40 1.96 -0.96 17.20
N ALA A 41 2.30 -1.54 16.05
CA ALA A 41 3.66 -1.74 15.58
C ALA A 41 3.74 -1.71 14.06
N ALA A 42 4.96 -1.53 13.53
CA ALA A 42 5.20 -1.62 12.09
C ALA A 42 4.97 -3.06 11.61
N LEU A 43 4.35 -3.21 10.43
CA LEU A 43 4.11 -4.54 9.85
C LEU A 43 5.41 -5.20 9.38
N SER A 44 5.52 -6.50 9.62
CA SER A 44 6.57 -7.32 9.01
C SER A 44 6.35 -7.46 7.49
N PRO A 45 7.36 -7.89 6.71
CA PRO A 45 7.18 -8.16 5.29
C PRO A 45 6.04 -9.14 4.98
N ASP A 46 5.89 -10.17 5.81
CA ASP A 46 4.85 -11.20 5.63
C ASP A 46 3.45 -10.62 5.90
N ASP A 47 3.32 -9.78 6.93
CA ASP A 47 2.07 -9.09 7.24
C ASP A 47 1.66 -8.16 6.10
N LEU A 48 2.62 -7.45 5.49
CA LEU A 48 2.34 -6.59 4.34
C LEU A 48 1.79 -7.39 3.15
N VAL A 49 2.37 -8.56 2.86
CA VAL A 49 1.86 -9.45 1.80
C VAL A 49 0.44 -9.91 2.13
N ALA A 50 0.17 -10.28 3.39
CA ALA A 50 -1.17 -10.67 3.82
C ALA A 50 -2.20 -9.52 3.69
N VAL A 51 -1.79 -8.26 3.93
CA VAL A 51 -2.65 -7.09 3.69
C VAL A 51 -2.93 -6.93 2.19
N LEU A 52 -1.92 -7.04 1.33
CA LEU A 52 -2.11 -6.95 -0.12
C LEU A 52 -3.05 -8.04 -0.66
N GLN A 53 -2.88 -9.28 -0.20
CA GLN A 53 -3.75 -10.40 -0.61
C GLN A 53 -5.20 -10.19 -0.19
N ARG A 54 -5.44 -9.60 0.99
CA ARG A 54 -6.79 -9.25 1.44
C ARG A 54 -7.40 -8.16 0.57
N GLN A 55 -6.63 -7.11 0.26
CA GLN A 55 -7.07 -6.02 -0.61
C GLN A 55 -7.32 -6.46 -2.05
N ALA A 56 -6.57 -7.44 -2.57
CA ALA A 56 -6.79 -7.99 -3.91
C ALA A 56 -8.06 -8.85 -4.04
N LYS A 57 -8.63 -9.30 -2.91
CA LYS A 57 -9.87 -10.09 -2.87
C LYS A 57 -11.13 -9.25 -2.64
N GLN A 58 -10.98 -7.98 -2.25
CA GLN A 58 -12.09 -7.04 -2.03
C GLN A 58 -12.58 -6.48 -3.36
#